data_AF-A0A847I4B7-F1
#
_entry.id   AF-A0A847I4B7-F1
#
_cell.length_a   1.000
_cell.length_b   1.000
_cell.length_c   1.000
_cell.angle_alpha   90.00
_cell.angle_beta   90.00
_cell.angle_gamma   90.00
#
_symmetry.space_group_name_H-M   'P 1'
#
loop_
_entity.id
_entity.type
_entity.pdbx_description
1 polymer ?
#
loop_
_entity_poly.entity_id
_entity_poly.type
_entity_poly.pdbx_seq_one_letter_code
_entity_poly.pdbx_strand_id
1 'polypeptide(L)'
;MIRELCAYYDRLAADPAAEVPPFGYSLQKISFIVVLHADGRLHAFQDARQSRDNRWVPQIMKVPGQAKSSGSGLNPGFLWDTSQYLLGFKPDDPKPQRTAEVFAAFRERHLAIEAEIGDPAFSAVCAFLRAWTPAEAAQHAELAEIVGNFGVFKLVGAT
;
A
#
# COMPACT_ATOMS: atom_id res chain seq x y z
N MET A 1 -11.54 -19.31 4.98
CA MET A 1 -11.75 -18.48 6.19
C MET A 1 -10.46 -17.72 6.45
N ILE A 2 -10.24 -16.62 5.72
CA ILE A 2 -8.95 -15.93 5.63
C ILE A 2 -8.85 -14.84 6.72
N ARG A 3 -9.11 -15.22 7.98
CA ARG A 3 -8.75 -14.37 9.14
C ARG A 3 -7.23 -14.16 9.29
N GLU A 4 -6.43 -14.81 8.43
CA GLU A 4 -4.98 -14.85 8.54
C GLU A 4 -4.26 -13.70 7.87
N LEU A 5 -4.79 -13.04 6.83
CA LEU A 5 -3.97 -12.07 6.10
C LEU A 5 -3.61 -10.85 6.96
N CYS A 6 -4.55 -10.34 7.76
CA CYS A 6 -4.29 -9.24 8.70
C CYS A 6 -3.42 -9.69 9.89
N ALA A 7 -3.77 -10.80 10.55
CA ALA A 7 -2.99 -11.32 11.68
C ALA A 7 -1.60 -11.84 11.29
N TYR A 8 -1.32 -12.02 10.01
CA TYR A 8 -0.01 -12.40 9.48
C TYR A 8 0.96 -11.21 9.39
N TYR A 9 0.48 -10.00 9.09
CA TYR A 9 1.34 -8.81 9.13
C TYR A 9 1.78 -8.46 10.54
N ASP A 10 0.87 -8.54 11.51
CA ASP A 10 1.14 -8.16 12.90
C ASP A 10 2.12 -9.15 13.57
N ARG A 11 2.00 -10.45 13.28
CA ARG A 11 2.95 -11.48 13.76
C ARG A 11 4.35 -11.36 13.15
N LEU A 12 4.49 -10.71 12.00
CA LEU A 12 5.77 -10.62 11.28
C LEU A 12 6.44 -9.26 11.35
N ALA A 13 5.68 -8.21 11.65
CA ALA A 13 6.23 -6.98 12.21
C ALA A 13 6.95 -7.21 13.55
N ALA A 14 6.60 -8.29 14.26
CA ALA A 14 7.21 -8.67 15.54
C ALA A 14 8.61 -9.32 15.41
N ASP A 15 9.03 -9.79 14.23
CA ASP A 15 10.40 -10.28 13.99
C ASP A 15 11.02 -9.65 12.73
N PRO A 16 11.54 -8.42 12.83
CA PRO A 16 12.27 -7.75 11.76
C PRO A 16 13.66 -8.37 11.48
N ALA A 17 14.11 -9.34 12.29
CA ALA A 17 15.47 -9.88 12.24
C ALA A 17 15.63 -11.07 11.28
N ALA A 18 14.54 -11.58 10.70
CA ALA A 18 14.61 -12.55 9.60
C ALA A 18 15.16 -11.85 8.34
N GLU A 19 16.48 -11.93 8.13
CA GLU A 19 17.19 -11.32 6.98
C GLU A 19 16.67 -11.81 5.61
N VAL A 20 15.98 -12.95 5.58
CA VAL A 20 15.42 -13.53 4.34
C VAL A 20 13.90 -13.65 4.46
N PRO A 21 13.12 -12.93 3.63
CA PRO A 21 11.68 -13.10 3.61
C PRO A 21 11.32 -14.49 3.04
N PRO A 22 10.32 -15.19 3.61
CA PRO A 22 9.81 -16.44 3.03
C PRO A 22 9.34 -16.25 1.59
N PHE A 23 9.35 -17.33 0.82
CA PHE A 23 8.89 -17.33 -0.58
C PHE A 23 7.50 -16.68 -0.71
N GLY A 24 7.37 -15.77 -1.67
CA GLY A 24 6.14 -14.99 -1.87
C GLY A 24 6.03 -13.73 -1.00
N TYR A 25 7.09 -13.33 -0.30
CA TYR A 25 7.17 -12.06 0.42
C TYR A 25 8.45 -11.28 0.08
N SER A 26 8.44 -9.98 0.33
CA SER A 26 9.61 -9.10 0.21
C SER A 26 9.67 -8.10 1.36
N LEU A 27 10.86 -7.56 1.62
CA LEU A 27 11.05 -6.47 2.58
C LEU A 27 10.99 -5.13 1.83
N GLN A 28 10.15 -4.21 2.31
CA GLN A 28 9.95 -2.90 1.68
C GLN A 28 10.06 -1.76 2.70
N LYS A 29 10.51 -0.59 2.22
CA LYS A 29 10.66 0.64 3.01
C LYS A 29 9.35 1.43 3.01
N ILE A 30 8.48 1.10 3.96
CA ILE A 30 7.15 1.68 4.09
C ILE A 30 7.22 3.01 4.84
N SER A 31 6.66 4.05 4.24
CA SER A 31 6.62 5.40 4.80
C SER A 31 5.22 5.84 5.20
N PHE A 32 4.18 5.14 4.75
CA PHE A 32 2.81 5.49 5.10
C PHE A 32 1.85 4.30 5.08
N ILE A 33 0.71 4.49 5.72
CA ILE A 33 -0.37 3.50 5.80
C ILE A 33 -1.67 4.18 5.36
N VAL A 34 -2.37 3.53 4.42
CA VAL A 34 -3.75 3.87 4.05
C VAL A 34 -4.68 3.08 4.96
N VAL A 35 -5.30 3.76 5.93
CA VAL A 35 -6.19 3.13 6.90
C VAL A 35 -7.61 3.18 6.36
N LEU A 36 -8.25 2.02 6.27
CA LEU A 36 -9.60 1.87 5.74
C LEU A 36 -10.57 1.35 6.80
N HIS A 37 -11.82 1.79 6.70
CA HIS A 37 -12.93 1.10 7.33
C HIS A 37 -13.18 -0.25 6.62
N ALA A 38 -13.89 -1.16 7.29
CA ALA A 38 -14.24 -2.47 6.72
C ALA A 38 -15.13 -2.37 5.46
N ASP A 39 -15.79 -1.24 5.25
CA ASP A 39 -16.58 -0.93 4.05
C ASP A 39 -15.76 -0.33 2.89
N GLY A 40 -14.44 -0.14 3.08
CA GLY A 40 -13.53 0.43 2.10
C GLY A 40 -13.48 1.96 2.07
N ARG A 41 -14.19 2.66 2.95
CA ARG A 41 -14.02 4.11 3.10
C ARG A 41 -12.67 4.42 3.72
N LEU A 42 -12.02 5.48 3.21
CA LEU A 42 -10.82 6.02 3.83
C LEU A 42 -11.13 6.46 5.26
N HIS A 43 -10.36 5.97 6.22
CA HIS A 43 -10.39 6.42 7.60
C HIS A 43 -9.35 7.52 7.83
N ALA A 44 -8.09 7.25 7.47
CA ALA A 44 -6.97 8.18 7.63
C ALA A 44 -5.76 7.74 6.80
N PHE A 45 -4.85 8.67 6.53
CA PHE A 45 -3.46 8.35 6.23
C PHE A 45 -2.64 8.42 7.52
N GLN A 46 -1.75 7.46 7.72
CA GLN A 46 -0.82 7.44 8.86
C GLN A 46 0.61 7.45 8.37
N ASP A 47 1.47 8.21 9.05
CA ASP A 47 2.91 8.16 8.85
C ASP A 47 3.48 6.87 9.45
N ALA A 48 4.21 6.09 8.65
CA ALA A 48 4.92 4.89 9.10
C ALA A 48 6.41 5.15 9.34
N ARG A 49 6.90 6.37 9.15
CA ARG A 49 8.30 6.70 9.38
C ARG A 49 8.59 6.72 10.89
N GLN A 50 9.80 6.32 11.25
CA GLN A 50 10.32 6.42 12.61
C GLN A 50 11.40 7.50 12.69
N SER A 51 11.52 8.15 13.84
CA SER A 51 12.65 9.03 14.10
C SER A 51 13.88 8.19 14.47
N ARG A 52 14.94 8.28 13.66
CA ARG A 52 16.27 7.74 13.95
C ARG A 52 17.32 8.79 13.63
N ASP A 53 18.24 9.04 14.56
CA ASP A 53 19.33 10.00 14.41
C ASP A 53 18.85 11.39 13.94
N ASN A 54 17.76 11.89 14.54
CA ASN A 54 17.08 13.13 14.16
C ASN A 54 16.57 13.20 12.70
N ARG A 55 16.33 12.04 12.07
CA ARG A 55 15.75 11.93 10.73
C ARG A 55 14.55 11.01 10.73
N TRP A 56 13.53 11.36 9.94
CA TRP A 56 12.40 10.48 9.66
C TRP A 56 12.82 9.44 8.62
N VAL A 57 12.86 8.17 9.01
CA VAL A 57 13.24 7.05 8.14
C VAL A 57 12.07 6.08 7.96
N PRO A 58 11.87 5.51 6.76
CA PRO A 58 10.84 4.51 6.54
C PRO A 58 11.01 3.28 7.43
N GLN A 59 9.90 2.63 7.78
CA GLN A 59 9.92 1.31 8.41
C GLN A 59 10.20 0.22 7.39
N ILE A 60 11.07 -0.72 7.74
CA ILE A 60 11.22 -1.96 6.96
C ILE A 60 10.10 -2.89 7.38
N MET A 61 9.19 -3.19 6.46
CA MET A 61 8.08 -4.12 6.70
C MET A 61 8.14 -5.28 5.71
N LYS A 62 7.72 -6.46 6.17
CA LYS A 62 7.52 -7.60 5.28
C LYS A 62 6.15 -7.51 4.64
N VAL A 63 6.11 -7.59 3.31
CA VAL A 63 4.90 -7.48 2.50
C VAL A 63 4.80 -8.60 1.47
N PRO A 64 3.60 -9.04 1.07
CA PRO A 64 3.40 -10.15 0.13
C PRO A 64 3.79 -9.74 -1.29
N GLY A 65 4.15 -10.73 -2.08
CA GLY A 65 4.64 -10.53 -3.44
C GLY A 65 6.14 -10.29 -3.50
N GLN A 66 6.63 -10.29 -4.75
CA GLN A 66 8.04 -10.12 -5.04
C GLN A 66 8.45 -8.65 -4.98
N ALA A 67 9.76 -8.41 -4.81
CA ALA A 67 10.30 -7.07 -4.94
C ALA A 67 9.99 -6.49 -6.34
N LYS A 68 9.83 -5.17 -6.42
CA LYS A 68 9.60 -4.47 -7.69
C LYS A 68 10.73 -4.79 -8.68
N SER A 69 10.36 -5.22 -9.88
CA SER A 69 11.31 -5.39 -10.98
C SER A 69 11.79 -4.02 -11.47
N SER A 70 13.06 -3.92 -11.88
CA SER A 70 13.71 -2.66 -12.31
C SER A 70 13.32 -2.19 -13.72
N GLY A 71 12.18 -2.65 -14.24
CA GLY A 71 11.73 -2.36 -15.61
C GLY A 71 10.77 -1.17 -15.71
N SER A 72 10.68 -0.56 -16.89
CA SER A 72 9.75 0.54 -17.20
C SER A 72 8.28 0.08 -17.38
N GLY A 73 8.01 -1.22 -17.28
CA GLY A 73 6.67 -1.81 -17.39
C GLY A 73 5.73 -1.44 -16.22
N LEU A 74 4.44 -1.76 -16.38
CA LEU A 74 3.46 -1.65 -15.31
C LEU A 74 3.61 -2.84 -14.36
N ASN A 75 4.17 -2.60 -13.18
CA ASN A 75 4.45 -3.66 -12.21
C ASN A 75 3.73 -3.41 -10.88
N PRO A 76 2.38 -3.44 -10.81
CA PRO A 76 1.68 -3.19 -9.56
C PRO A 76 2.03 -4.24 -8.49
N GLY A 77 2.36 -3.75 -7.30
CA GLY A 77 2.50 -4.56 -6.09
C GLY A 77 1.16 -5.15 -5.64
N PHE A 78 1.16 -5.84 -4.51
CA PHE A 78 -0.04 -6.49 -3.98
C PHE A 78 -0.26 -6.03 -2.53
N LEU A 79 -1.26 -5.18 -2.32
CA LEU A 79 -1.57 -4.50 -1.04
C LEU A 79 -0.53 -3.47 -0.55
N TRP A 80 0.53 -3.25 -1.34
CA TRP A 80 1.56 -2.24 -1.09
C TRP A 80 2.08 -1.71 -2.43
N ASP A 81 2.43 -0.43 -2.47
CA ASP A 81 3.09 0.18 -3.63
C ASP A 81 3.51 1.63 -3.34
N THR A 82 4.02 2.36 -4.32
CA THR A 82 4.24 3.81 -4.19
C THR A 82 2.93 4.59 -4.16
N SER A 83 2.97 5.85 -3.71
CA SER A 83 1.81 6.76 -3.75
C SER A 83 1.15 6.85 -5.14
N GLN A 84 1.92 6.71 -6.22
CA GLN A 84 1.41 6.70 -7.58
C GLN A 84 0.50 5.51 -7.85
N TYR A 85 0.93 4.31 -7.46
CA TYR A 85 0.17 3.08 -7.69
C TYR A 85 -1.00 2.95 -6.71
N LEU A 86 -0.80 3.31 -5.43
CA LEU A 86 -1.84 3.20 -4.40
C LEU A 86 -2.96 4.23 -4.55
N LEU A 87 -2.60 5.46 -4.90
CA LEU A 87 -3.51 6.62 -4.80
C LEU A 87 -3.64 7.42 -6.09
N GLY A 88 -2.86 7.09 -7.13
CA GLY A 88 -2.73 7.94 -8.32
C GLY A 88 -2.07 9.30 -8.01
N PHE A 89 -1.30 9.38 -6.92
CA PHE A 89 -0.83 10.65 -6.39
C PHE A 89 0.66 10.88 -6.64
N LYS A 90 0.93 11.92 -7.42
CA LYS A 90 2.25 12.54 -7.58
C LYS A 90 2.05 14.02 -7.93
N PRO A 91 2.25 14.95 -6.99
CA PRO A 91 2.22 16.37 -7.28
C PRO A 91 3.35 16.75 -8.25
N ASP A 92 3.12 17.78 -9.06
CA ASP A 92 4.05 18.29 -10.07
C ASP A 92 4.60 17.20 -11.01
N ASP A 93 3.79 16.18 -11.31
CA ASP A 93 4.23 15.06 -12.13
C ASP A 93 4.49 15.50 -13.58
N PRO A 94 5.73 15.36 -14.10
CA PRO A 94 6.01 15.64 -15.50
C PRO A 94 5.33 14.65 -16.47
N LYS A 95 4.77 13.53 -15.97
CA LYS A 95 4.11 12.48 -16.77
C LYS A 95 2.80 12.00 -16.12
N PRO A 96 1.78 12.85 -15.98
CA PRO A 96 0.55 12.52 -15.26
C PRO A 96 -0.20 11.32 -15.86
N GLN A 97 -0.10 11.09 -17.18
CA GLN A 97 -0.67 9.92 -17.85
C GLN A 97 -0.08 8.63 -17.27
N ARG A 98 1.23 8.61 -17.00
CA ARG A 98 1.88 7.45 -16.40
C ARG A 98 1.37 7.18 -15.00
N THR A 99 1.16 8.21 -14.19
CA THR A 99 0.59 8.07 -12.84
C THR A 99 -0.84 7.53 -12.88
N ALA A 100 -1.66 7.96 -13.86
CA ALA A 100 -2.98 7.40 -14.07
C ALA A 100 -2.93 5.92 -14.50
N GLU A 101 -2.03 5.54 -15.41
CA GLU A 101 -1.84 4.15 -15.87
C GLU A 101 -1.44 3.21 -14.73
N VAL A 102 -0.48 3.62 -13.88
CA VAL A 102 0.00 2.77 -12.79
C VAL A 102 -1.07 2.57 -11.71
N PHE A 103 -1.84 3.60 -11.39
CA PHE A 103 -2.99 3.48 -10.48
C PHE A 103 -4.07 2.58 -11.08
N ALA A 104 -4.40 2.76 -12.36
CA ALA A 104 -5.38 1.92 -13.04
C ALA A 104 -4.96 0.44 -13.05
N ALA A 105 -3.69 0.15 -13.34
CA ALA A 105 -3.14 -1.20 -13.31
C ALA A 105 -3.15 -1.81 -11.89
N PHE A 106 -2.86 -1.02 -10.86
CA PHE A 106 -2.97 -1.46 -9.47
C PHE A 106 -4.41 -1.82 -9.12
N ARG A 107 -5.36 -0.93 -9.44
CA ARG A 107 -6.78 -1.14 -9.22
C ARG A 107 -7.29 -2.39 -9.95
N GLU A 108 -7.02 -2.51 -11.25
CA GLU A 108 -7.46 -3.63 -12.08
C GLU A 108 -6.94 -4.96 -11.53
N ARG A 109 -5.64 -5.03 -11.19
CA ARG A 109 -5.05 -6.21 -10.58
C ARG A 109 -5.80 -6.68 -9.34
N HIS A 110 -6.15 -5.77 -8.43
CA HIS A 110 -6.82 -6.13 -7.18
C HIS A 110 -8.28 -6.54 -7.43
N LEU A 111 -8.99 -5.82 -8.29
CA LEU A 111 -10.39 -6.13 -8.61
C LEU A 111 -10.55 -7.47 -9.34
N ALA A 112 -9.59 -7.84 -10.20
CA ALA A 112 -9.65 -9.09 -10.97
C ALA A 112 -9.63 -10.36 -10.10
N ILE A 113 -9.04 -10.27 -8.90
CA ILE A 113 -8.84 -11.42 -7.99
C ILE A 113 -9.67 -11.31 -6.70
N GLU A 114 -10.56 -10.32 -6.59
CA GLU A 114 -11.37 -10.08 -5.38
C GLU A 114 -12.24 -11.29 -5.03
N ALA A 115 -12.97 -11.83 -6.01
CA ALA A 115 -13.84 -12.98 -5.80
C ALA A 115 -13.05 -14.27 -5.49
N GLU A 116 -11.84 -14.41 -6.06
CA GLU A 116 -10.96 -15.56 -5.81
C GLU A 116 -10.42 -15.54 -4.39
N ILE A 117 -9.98 -14.36 -3.91
CA ILE A 117 -9.48 -14.21 -2.55
C ILE A 117 -10.61 -14.37 -1.54
N GLY A 118 -11.79 -13.79 -1.78
CA GLY A 118 -12.97 -14.00 -0.93
C GLY A 118 -12.78 -13.60 0.53
N ASP A 119 -11.90 -12.62 0.79
CA ASP A 119 -11.57 -12.15 2.13
C ASP A 119 -12.17 -10.75 2.37
N PRO A 120 -12.89 -10.51 3.49
CA PRO A 120 -13.48 -9.21 3.78
C PRO A 120 -12.49 -8.06 3.85
N ALA A 121 -11.25 -8.29 4.33
CA ALA A 121 -10.26 -7.24 4.40
C ALA A 121 -9.68 -6.90 3.03
N PHE A 122 -9.49 -7.91 2.18
CA PHE A 122 -9.16 -7.68 0.77
C PHE A 122 -10.28 -6.93 0.05
N SER A 123 -11.54 -7.31 0.26
CA SER A 123 -12.70 -6.63 -0.33
C SER A 123 -12.83 -5.16 0.12
N ALA A 124 -12.42 -4.81 1.33
CA ALA A 124 -12.35 -3.41 1.75
C ALA A 124 -11.34 -2.60 0.93
N VAL A 125 -10.17 -3.17 0.63
CA VAL A 125 -9.19 -2.55 -0.27
C VAL A 125 -9.75 -2.40 -1.69
N CYS A 126 -10.42 -3.44 -2.21
CA CYS A 126 -11.08 -3.37 -3.51
C CYS A 126 -12.19 -2.32 -3.56
N ALA A 127 -12.97 -2.18 -2.49
CA ALA A 127 -14.00 -1.14 -2.37
C ALA A 127 -13.38 0.27 -2.34
N PHE A 128 -12.28 0.46 -1.62
CA PHE A 128 -11.50 1.70 -1.67
C PHE A 128 -11.04 2.00 -3.10
N LEU A 129 -10.39 1.05 -3.78
CA LEU A 129 -9.86 1.24 -5.13
C LEU A 129 -10.96 1.49 -6.18
N ARG A 130 -12.19 0.99 -5.95
CA ARG A 130 -13.36 1.28 -6.79
C ARG A 130 -13.86 2.73 -6.60
N ALA A 131 -13.90 3.21 -5.36
CA ALA A 131 -14.47 4.50 -5.03
C ALA A 131 -13.47 5.67 -5.16
N TRP A 132 -12.19 5.41 -4.88
CA TRP A 132 -11.14 6.42 -4.82
C TRP A 132 -10.85 7.05 -6.17
N THR A 133 -10.72 8.37 -6.17
CA THR A 133 -10.28 9.16 -7.33
C THR A 133 -8.97 9.87 -7.00
N PRO A 134 -7.98 9.89 -7.91
CA PRO A 134 -6.71 10.58 -7.67
C PRO A 134 -6.84 12.07 -7.31
N ALA A 135 -7.95 12.71 -7.69
CA ALA A 135 -8.24 14.10 -7.32
C ALA A 135 -8.48 14.28 -5.81
N GLU A 136 -8.96 13.25 -5.10
CA GLU A 136 -9.13 13.28 -3.64
C GLU A 136 -7.80 13.35 -2.92
N ALA A 137 -6.73 12.75 -3.47
CA ALA A 137 -5.40 12.76 -2.87
C ALA A 137 -4.86 14.19 -2.63
N ALA A 138 -5.19 15.13 -3.52
CA ALA A 138 -4.74 16.53 -3.40
C ALA A 138 -5.35 17.26 -2.18
N GLN A 139 -6.39 16.72 -1.55
CA GLN A 139 -7.04 17.28 -0.37
C GLN A 139 -6.32 16.89 0.93
N HIS A 140 -5.36 15.96 0.85
CA HIS A 140 -4.62 15.43 1.99
C HIS A 140 -3.19 15.97 1.98
N ALA A 141 -2.96 17.06 2.72
CA ALA A 141 -1.66 17.71 2.82
C ALA A 141 -0.57 16.78 3.35
N GLU A 142 -0.94 15.82 4.20
CA GLU A 142 -0.04 14.81 4.76
C GLU A 142 0.59 13.90 3.68
N LEU A 143 -0.05 13.74 2.52
CA LEU A 143 0.49 12.94 1.42
C LEU A 143 1.71 13.60 0.77
N ALA A 144 1.87 14.92 0.87
CA ALA A 144 2.97 15.65 0.25
C ALA A 144 4.35 15.19 0.74
N GLU A 145 4.44 14.78 2.01
CA GLU A 145 5.72 14.35 2.62
C GLU A 145 6.13 12.91 2.28
N ILE A 146 5.23 12.14 1.66
CA ILE A 146 5.38 10.71 1.40
C ILE A 146 5.20 10.36 -0.09
N VAL A 147 5.17 11.37 -0.95
CA VAL A 147 5.12 11.23 -2.40
C VAL A 147 6.25 10.33 -2.89
N GLY A 148 5.91 9.33 -3.71
CA GLY A 148 6.86 8.42 -4.32
C GLY A 148 7.39 7.34 -3.38
N ASN A 149 7.14 7.44 -2.07
CA ASN A 149 7.49 6.40 -1.11
C ASN A 149 6.49 5.24 -1.16
N PHE A 150 6.90 4.08 -0.62
CA PHE A 150 6.01 2.94 -0.49
C PHE A 150 5.04 3.10 0.69
N GLY A 151 3.80 2.66 0.48
CA GLY A 151 2.76 2.55 1.49
C GLY A 151 2.12 1.16 1.51
N VAL A 152 1.31 0.91 2.52
CA VAL A 152 0.51 -0.33 2.71
C VAL A 152 -0.92 0.01 3.09
N PHE A 153 -1.84 -0.96 2.97
CA PHE A 153 -3.20 -0.85 3.52
C PHE A 153 -3.30 -1.44 4.93
N LYS A 154 -4.18 -0.86 5.75
CA LYS A 154 -4.57 -1.39 7.06
C LYS A 154 -6.06 -1.17 7.29
N LEU A 155 -6.71 -2.07 8.03
CA LEU A 155 -8.07 -1.82 8.51
C LEU A 155 -8.09 -1.19 9.89
N VAL A 156 -9.09 -0.33 10.15
CA VAL A 156 -9.40 0.17 11.49
C VAL A 156 -9.59 -1.02 12.45
N GLY A 157 -8.89 -0.98 13.59
CA GLY A 157 -9.01 -2.00 14.62
C GLY A 157 -8.25 -3.31 14.35
N ALA A 158 -7.51 -3.41 13.24
CA ALA A 158 -6.47 -4.44 13.11
C ALA A 158 -5.28 -4.04 14.00
N THR A 159 -4.90 -4.91 14.93
CA THR A 159 -3.77 -4.75 15.86
C THR A 159 -2.81 -5.90 15.72
#